data_AF-U2HK62-F1
#
_entry.id   AF-U2HK62-F1
#
_cell.length_a   1.000
_cell.length_b   1.000
_cell.length_c   1.000
_cell.angle_alpha   90.00
_cell.angle_beta   90.00
_cell.angle_gamma   90.00
#
_symmetry.space_group_name_H-M   'P 1'
#
loop_
_entity.id
_entity.type
_entity.pdbx_description
1 polymer ?
#
loop_
_entity_poly.entity_id
_entity_poly.type
_entity_poly.pdbx_seq_one_letter_code
_entity_poly.pdbx_strand_id
1 'polypeptide(L)'
;MSRQFNRSLSSSRAFRVAAAFDRLFLGVLDVLASLNLLHVFLVPAGIGALIVFGGCAYEQSAQLHLLRSGGIAALNAYLALVQSHQLSLGEFLVASVTGHCYSISAVWQGIGFWLVFVIAPLCMVFTVLARIEVRFAGRRAVAVVDGRRAEVVFP
;
A
#
# COMPACT_ATOMS: atom_id res chain seq x y z
N MET A 1 -51.06 0.61 13.25
CA MET A 1 -50.02 1.33 14.04
C MET A 1 -48.65 0.65 14.09
N SER A 2 -48.48 -0.65 13.81
CA SER A 2 -47.19 -1.35 13.93
C SER A 2 -46.11 -0.98 12.90
N ARG A 3 -46.48 -0.50 11.69
CA ARG A 3 -45.50 -0.20 10.62
C ARG A 3 -44.70 1.09 10.81
N GLN A 4 -45.23 2.11 11.50
CA GLN A 4 -44.52 3.37 11.75
C GLN A 4 -43.45 3.22 12.85
N PHE A 5 -43.75 2.42 13.89
CA PHE A 5 -42.81 2.16 14.98
C PHE A 5 -41.56 1.40 14.50
N ASN A 6 -41.72 0.47 13.57
CA ASN A 6 -40.61 -0.32 13.04
C ASN A 6 -39.66 0.50 12.13
N ARG A 7 -40.17 1.54 11.44
CA ARG A 7 -39.33 2.48 10.66
C ARG A 7 -38.49 3.40 11.55
N SER A 8 -39.05 3.87 12.66
CA SER A 8 -38.33 4.69 13.66
C SER A 8 -37.19 3.91 14.35
N LEU A 9 -37.42 2.64 14.68
CA LEU A 9 -36.38 1.78 15.26
C LEU A 9 -35.26 1.42 14.29
N SER A 10 -35.59 1.23 13.01
CA SER A 10 -34.62 1.00 11.93
C SER A 10 -33.72 2.23 11.73
N SER A 11 -34.30 3.44 11.67
CA SER A 11 -33.51 4.68 11.54
C SER A 11 -32.61 4.96 12.74
N SER A 12 -33.09 4.64 13.95
CA SER A 12 -32.31 4.80 15.20
C SER A 12 -31.12 3.83 15.29
N ARG A 13 -31.23 2.64 14.68
CA ARG A 13 -30.11 1.68 14.59
C ARG A 13 -29.12 2.10 13.49
N ALA A 14 -29.63 2.49 12.32
CA ALA A 14 -28.80 2.96 11.21
C ALA A 14 -27.97 4.20 11.60
N PHE A 15 -28.57 5.16 12.31
CA PHE A 15 -27.87 6.36 12.78
C PHE A 15 -26.75 6.04 13.77
N ARG A 16 -26.98 5.09 14.70
CA ARG A 16 -25.95 4.65 15.66
C ARG A 16 -24.80 3.89 14.99
N VAL A 17 -25.10 3.08 13.97
CA VAL A 17 -24.07 2.38 13.18
C VAL A 17 -23.24 3.38 12.37
N ALA A 18 -23.88 4.37 11.74
CA ALA A 18 -23.18 5.42 11.02
C ALA A 18 -22.28 6.24 11.96
N ALA A 19 -22.77 6.63 13.13
CA ALA A 19 -21.98 7.36 14.12
C ALA A 19 -20.82 6.52 14.71
N ALA A 20 -21.02 5.22 14.92
CA ALA A 20 -19.96 4.33 15.37
C ALA A 20 -18.88 4.13 14.29
N PHE A 21 -19.29 4.02 13.03
CA PHE A 21 -18.37 3.95 11.89
C PHE A 21 -17.56 5.24 11.75
N ASP A 22 -18.20 6.40 11.88
CA ASP A 22 -17.53 7.70 11.79
C ASP A 22 -16.47 7.88 12.89
N ARG A 23 -16.79 7.47 14.13
CA ARG A 23 -15.81 7.46 15.24
C ARG A 23 -14.64 6.52 14.99
N LEU A 24 -14.90 5.32 14.47
CA LEU A 24 -13.84 4.37 14.12
C LEU A 24 -12.94 4.95 13.01
N PHE A 25 -13.56 5.52 11.99
CA PHE A 25 -12.87 6.10 10.85
C PHE A 25 -11.98 7.28 11.26
N LEU A 26 -12.49 8.21 12.06
CA LEU A 26 -11.72 9.33 12.61
C LEU A 26 -10.57 8.84 13.51
N GLY A 27 -10.81 7.83 14.36
CA GLY A 27 -9.76 7.22 15.17
C GLY A 27 -8.63 6.59 14.33
N VAL A 28 -8.98 5.94 13.21
CA VAL A 28 -7.99 5.40 12.27
C VAL A 28 -7.20 6.52 11.58
N LEU A 29 -7.85 7.60 11.18
CA LEU A 29 -7.20 8.75 10.58
C LEU A 29 -6.22 9.44 11.54
N ASP A 30 -6.57 9.58 12.81
CA ASP A 30 -5.68 10.15 13.83
C ASP A 30 -4.44 9.27 14.04
N VAL A 31 -4.62 7.95 14.10
CA VAL A 31 -3.49 7.00 14.19
C VAL A 31 -2.60 7.14 12.96
N LEU A 32 -3.16 7.11 11.75
CA LEU A 32 -2.39 7.28 10.51
C LEU A 32 -1.67 8.62 10.48
N ALA A 33 -2.34 9.71 10.87
CA ALA A 33 -1.76 11.05 10.88
C ALA A 33 -0.58 11.16 11.87
N SER A 34 -0.62 10.43 12.97
CA SER A 34 0.45 10.39 13.99
C SER A 34 1.70 9.63 13.54
N LEU A 35 1.61 8.77 12.52
CA LEU A 35 2.75 8.00 12.04
C LEU A 35 3.81 8.91 11.44
N ASN A 36 5.09 8.58 11.69
CA ASN A 36 6.20 9.30 11.10
C ASN A 36 6.31 8.96 9.60
N LEU A 37 6.12 9.96 8.73
CA LEU A 37 6.17 9.81 7.26
C LEU A 37 7.41 9.08 6.77
N LEU A 38 8.56 9.34 7.40
CA LEU A 38 9.83 8.74 7.01
C LEU A 38 9.82 7.22 7.29
N HIS A 39 9.24 6.79 8.42
CA HIS A 39 9.13 5.37 8.75
C HIS A 39 8.10 4.66 7.85
N VAL A 40 6.98 5.31 7.59
CA VAL A 40 5.92 4.80 6.70
C VAL A 40 6.47 4.51 5.30
N PHE A 41 7.44 5.29 4.84
CA PHE A 41 8.11 5.05 3.57
C PHE A 41 9.27 4.06 3.69
N LEU A 42 10.19 4.27 4.65
CA LEU A 42 11.42 3.49 4.74
C LEU A 42 11.18 2.03 5.08
N VAL A 43 10.17 1.69 5.88
CA VAL A 43 9.91 0.30 6.24
C VAL A 43 9.53 -0.53 4.99
N PRO A 44 8.48 -0.20 4.23
CA PRO A 44 8.15 -0.96 3.02
C PRO A 44 9.22 -0.83 1.94
N ALA A 45 9.83 0.36 1.76
CA ALA A 45 10.90 0.53 0.77
C ALA A 45 12.15 -0.29 1.12
N GLY A 46 12.54 -0.34 2.38
CA GLY A 46 13.69 -1.11 2.87
C GLY A 46 13.45 -2.61 2.73
N ILE A 47 12.27 -3.10 3.10
CA ILE A 47 11.87 -4.50 2.87
C ILE A 47 11.90 -4.82 1.38
N GLY A 48 11.31 -3.95 0.55
CA GLY A 48 11.31 -4.13 -0.91
C GLY A 48 12.72 -4.19 -1.49
N ALA A 49 13.61 -3.30 -1.06
CA ALA A 49 15.00 -3.30 -1.48
C ALA A 49 15.73 -4.60 -1.10
N LEU A 50 15.56 -5.09 0.14
CA LEU A 50 16.14 -6.36 0.58
C LEU A 50 15.66 -7.54 -0.27
N ILE A 51 14.37 -7.57 -0.61
CA ILE A 51 13.79 -8.60 -1.48
C ILE A 51 14.40 -8.52 -2.89
N VAL A 52 14.55 -7.32 -3.47
CA VAL A 52 15.20 -7.15 -4.78
C VAL A 52 16.63 -7.68 -4.74
N PHE A 53 17.43 -7.29 -3.75
CA PHE A 53 18.81 -7.79 -3.62
C PHE A 53 18.86 -9.30 -3.41
N GLY A 54 17.94 -9.86 -2.62
CA GLY A 54 17.78 -11.31 -2.46
C GLY A 54 17.43 -12.00 -3.79
N GLY A 55 16.55 -11.42 -4.59
CA GLY A 55 16.20 -11.89 -5.93
C GLY A 55 17.40 -11.88 -6.86
N CYS A 56 18.21 -10.81 -6.87
CA CYS A 56 19.44 -10.75 -7.64
C CYS A 56 20.48 -11.80 -7.20
N ALA A 57 20.62 -12.03 -5.90
CA ALA A 57 21.52 -13.06 -5.38
C ALA A 57 21.04 -14.47 -5.77
N TYR A 58 19.73 -14.73 -5.70
CA TYR A 58 19.12 -15.98 -6.13
C TYR A 58 19.31 -16.22 -7.63
N GLU A 59 19.15 -15.17 -8.45
CA GLU A 59 19.39 -15.19 -9.89
C GLU A 59 20.83 -15.63 -10.21
N GLN A 60 21.83 -15.03 -9.54
CA GLN A 60 23.24 -15.40 -9.72
C GLN A 60 23.51 -16.86 -9.31
N SER A 61 22.89 -17.31 -8.21
CA SER A 61 22.98 -18.71 -7.79
C SER A 61 22.36 -19.67 -8.82
N ALA A 62 21.22 -19.30 -9.41
CA ALA A 62 20.56 -20.09 -10.45
C ALA A 62 21.39 -20.15 -11.73
N GLN A 63 22.01 -19.04 -12.14
CA GLN A 63 22.93 -19.01 -13.29
C GLN A 63 24.16 -19.90 -13.07
N LEU A 64 24.73 -19.87 -11.86
CA LEU A 64 25.83 -20.78 -11.50
C LEU A 64 25.39 -22.25 -11.50
N HIS A 65 24.17 -22.54 -11.05
CA HIS A 65 23.61 -23.88 -11.11
C HIS A 65 23.45 -24.36 -12.56
N LEU A 66 22.91 -23.53 -13.45
CA LEU A 66 22.80 -23.82 -14.89
C LEU A 66 24.16 -24.06 -15.53
N LEU A 67 25.18 -23.28 -15.16
CA LEU A 67 26.54 -23.47 -15.65
C LEU A 67 27.13 -24.81 -15.20
N ARG A 68 26.85 -25.24 -13.97
CA ARG A 68 27.36 -26.51 -13.42
C ARG A 68 26.64 -27.74 -13.97
N SER A 69 25.32 -27.65 -14.19
CA SER A 69 24.51 -28.79 -14.64
C SER A 69 24.41 -28.90 -16.17
N GLY A 70 24.31 -27.76 -16.87
CA GLY A 70 24.11 -27.70 -18.32
C GLY A 70 25.27 -27.08 -19.10
N GLY A 71 26.33 -26.64 -18.43
CA GLY A 71 27.49 -26.02 -19.06
C GLY A 71 27.22 -24.62 -19.61
N ILE A 72 28.18 -24.09 -20.38
CA ILE A 72 28.12 -22.72 -20.90
C ILE A 72 26.99 -22.53 -21.94
N ALA A 73 26.65 -23.58 -22.68
CA ALA A 73 25.60 -23.52 -23.69
C ALA A 73 24.22 -23.28 -23.07
N ALA A 74 23.89 -23.96 -21.96
CA ALA A 74 22.64 -23.76 -21.24
C ALA A 74 22.55 -22.35 -20.62
N LEU A 75 23.65 -21.87 -20.04
CA LEU A 75 23.71 -20.50 -19.51
C LEU A 75 23.50 -19.46 -20.63
N ASN A 76 24.15 -19.62 -21.78
CA ASN A 76 23.99 -18.71 -22.91
C ASN A 76 22.56 -18.74 -23.48
N ALA A 77 21.93 -19.91 -23.56
CA ALA A 77 20.53 -20.01 -23.99
C ALA A 77 19.58 -19.27 -23.02
N TYR A 78 19.80 -19.43 -21.71
CA TYR A 78 19.06 -18.68 -20.70
C TYR A 78 19.24 -17.17 -20.85
N LEU A 79 20.49 -16.69 -20.94
CA LEU A 79 20.78 -15.27 -21.06
C LEU A 79 20.21 -14.67 -22.36
N ALA A 80 20.26 -15.41 -23.47
CA ALA A 80 19.66 -14.98 -24.73
C ALA A 80 18.12 -14.84 -24.61
N LEU A 81 17.47 -15.77 -23.90
CA LEU A 81 16.04 -15.71 -23.64
C LEU A 81 15.67 -14.48 -22.79
N VAL A 82 16.39 -14.23 -21.69
CA VAL A 82 16.14 -13.07 -20.83
C VAL A 82 16.42 -11.76 -21.57
N GLN A 83 17.51 -11.68 -22.33
CA GLN A 83 17.86 -10.48 -23.12
C GLN A 83 16.87 -10.20 -24.25
N SER A 84 16.23 -11.23 -24.82
CA SER A 84 15.18 -11.04 -25.83
C SER A 84 13.92 -10.36 -25.27
N HIS A 85 13.78 -10.30 -23.95
CA HIS A 85 12.60 -9.80 -23.26
C HIS A 85 12.95 -8.63 -22.34
N GLN A 86 13.53 -7.57 -22.92
CA GLN A 86 13.79 -6.33 -22.21
C GLN A 86 12.48 -5.55 -22.02
N LEU A 87 11.87 -5.74 -20.86
CA LEU A 87 10.68 -5.02 -20.45
C LEU A 87 11.06 -3.68 -19.81
N SER A 88 10.27 -2.64 -20.05
CA SER A 88 10.35 -1.43 -19.25
C SER A 88 9.98 -1.72 -17.79
N LEU A 89 10.37 -0.86 -16.85
CA LEU A 89 10.10 -1.09 -15.42
C LEU A 89 8.60 -1.29 -15.12
N GLY A 90 7.72 -0.53 -15.79
CA GLY A 90 6.27 -0.67 -15.63
C GLY A 90 5.75 -2.01 -16.15
N GLU A 91 6.21 -2.43 -17.33
CA GLU A 91 5.85 -3.73 -17.89
C GLU A 91 6.42 -4.88 -17.06
N PHE A 92 7.64 -4.74 -16.54
CA PHE A 92 8.25 -5.70 -15.63
C PHE A 92 7.44 -5.87 -14.34
N LEU A 93 6.95 -4.77 -13.75
CA LEU A 93 6.11 -4.82 -12.57
C LEU A 93 4.83 -5.63 -12.82
N VAL A 94 4.21 -5.51 -13.99
CA VAL A 94 3.00 -6.28 -14.34
C VAL A 94 3.34 -7.73 -14.71
N ALA A 95 4.36 -7.92 -15.55
CA ALA A 95 4.79 -9.22 -16.05
C ALA A 95 5.31 -10.13 -14.92
N SER A 96 5.95 -9.55 -13.90
CA SER A 96 6.47 -10.29 -12.74
C SER A 96 5.38 -10.90 -11.87
N VAL A 97 4.23 -10.23 -11.70
CA VAL A 97 3.10 -10.79 -10.91
C VAL A 97 2.20 -11.70 -11.75
N THR A 98 2.20 -11.53 -13.07
CA THR A 98 1.38 -12.33 -14.00
C THR A 98 2.11 -13.57 -14.53
N GLY A 99 3.41 -13.73 -14.22
CA GLY A 99 4.20 -14.90 -14.62
C GLY A 99 4.73 -14.85 -16.06
N HIS A 100 4.74 -13.67 -16.70
CA HIS A 100 5.20 -13.50 -18.09
C HIS A 100 6.69 -13.12 -18.20
N CYS A 101 7.42 -13.08 -17.09
CA CYS A 101 8.86 -12.84 -17.11
C CYS A 101 9.64 -14.15 -17.27
N TYR A 102 10.65 -14.15 -18.15
CA TYR A 102 11.53 -15.31 -18.35
C TYR A 102 12.65 -15.45 -17.31
N SER A 103 12.91 -14.42 -16.50
CA SER A 103 13.91 -14.50 -15.44
C SER A 103 13.41 -15.33 -14.26
N ILE A 104 14.28 -16.22 -13.77
CA ILE A 104 14.00 -17.17 -12.69
C ILE A 104 13.62 -16.45 -11.38
N SER A 105 14.23 -15.30 -11.11
CA SER A 105 13.97 -14.48 -9.91
C SER A 105 12.98 -13.34 -10.14
N ALA A 106 12.36 -13.25 -11.32
CA ALA A 106 11.55 -12.09 -11.71
C ALA A 106 10.38 -11.80 -10.76
N VAL A 107 9.74 -12.84 -10.21
CA VAL A 107 8.66 -12.70 -9.23
C VAL A 107 9.16 -12.01 -7.96
N TRP A 108 10.31 -12.44 -7.42
CA TRP A 108 10.89 -11.88 -6.20
C TRP A 108 11.31 -10.43 -6.40
N GLN A 109 12.03 -10.15 -7.49
CA GLN A 109 12.42 -8.78 -7.82
C GLN A 109 11.19 -7.90 -8.08
N GLY A 110 10.17 -8.44 -8.74
CA GLY A 110 8.87 -7.79 -8.96
C GLY A 110 8.18 -7.38 -7.67
N ILE A 111 8.01 -8.30 -6.72
CA ILE A 111 7.44 -8.00 -5.39
C ILE A 111 8.24 -6.90 -4.70
N GLY A 112 9.57 -6.98 -4.74
CA GLY A 112 10.44 -5.96 -4.16
C GLY A 112 10.24 -4.58 -4.79
N PHE A 113 10.14 -4.49 -6.12
CA PHE A 113 9.87 -3.24 -6.81
C PHE A 113 8.46 -2.70 -6.59
N TRP A 114 7.44 -3.56 -6.47
CA TRP A 114 6.09 -3.14 -6.07
C TRP A 114 6.10 -2.47 -4.70
N LEU A 115 6.84 -3.02 -3.74
CA LEU A 115 6.97 -2.44 -2.41
C LEU A 115 7.65 -1.06 -2.45
N VAL A 116 8.73 -0.91 -3.21
CA VAL A 116 9.51 0.33 -3.31
C VAL A 116 8.78 1.42 -4.09
N PHE A 117 8.24 1.09 -5.27
CA PHE A 117 7.76 2.09 -6.22
C PHE A 117 6.25 2.32 -6.17
N VAL A 118 5.48 1.41 -5.58
CA VAL A 118 4.02 1.53 -5.51
C VAL A 118 3.54 1.64 -4.08
N ILE A 119 3.84 0.64 -3.24
CA ILE A 119 3.30 0.59 -1.87
C ILE A 119 3.89 1.70 -0.99
N ALA A 120 5.21 1.89 -0.97
CA ALA A 120 5.81 2.91 -0.10
C ALA A 120 5.34 4.34 -0.43
N PRO A 121 5.27 4.77 -1.71
CA PRO A 121 4.66 6.05 -2.07
C PRO A 121 3.17 6.13 -1.71
N LEU A 122 2.38 5.07 -1.95
CA LEU A 122 0.96 5.06 -1.59
C LEU A 122 0.75 5.25 -0.09
N CYS A 123 1.50 4.53 0.74
CA CYS A 123 1.43 4.68 2.19
C CYS A 123 1.76 6.12 2.64
N MET A 124 2.74 6.76 2.00
CA MET A 124 3.07 8.16 2.26
C MET A 124 1.91 9.08 1.88
N VAL A 125 1.33 8.91 0.68
CA VAL A 125 0.19 9.70 0.20
C VAL A 125 -1.00 9.58 1.14
N PHE A 126 -1.38 8.36 1.53
CA PHE A 126 -2.49 8.15 2.47
C PHE A 126 -2.24 8.81 3.83
N THR A 127 -1.00 8.76 4.32
CA THR A 127 -0.63 9.43 5.58
C THR A 127 -0.72 10.95 5.46
N VAL A 128 -0.29 11.52 4.34
CA VAL A 128 -0.41 12.97 4.08
C VAL A 128 -1.88 13.38 3.98
N LEU A 129 -2.70 12.61 3.26
CA LEU A 129 -4.14 12.87 3.15
C LEU A 129 -4.82 12.81 4.53
N ALA A 130 -4.51 11.80 5.35
CA ALA A 130 -5.02 11.71 6.71
C ALA A 130 -4.66 12.95 7.56
N ARG A 131 -3.41 13.42 7.46
CA ARG A 131 -2.97 14.65 8.15
C ARG A 131 -3.71 15.89 7.67
N ILE A 132 -4.01 15.98 6.37
CA ILE A 132 -4.76 17.09 5.79
C ILE A 132 -6.19 17.10 6.32
N GLU A 133 -6.87 15.95 6.33
CA GLU A 133 -8.24 15.81 6.85
C GLU A 133 -8.35 16.18 8.33
N VAL A 134 -7.45 15.66 9.18
CA VAL A 134 -7.42 16.00 10.61
C VAL A 134 -7.22 17.52 10.83
N ARG A 135 -6.36 18.16 10.03
CA ARG A 135 -6.14 19.62 10.09
C ARG A 135 -7.38 20.42 9.64
N PHE A 136 -8.14 19.92 8.67
CA PHE A 136 -9.38 20.57 8.24
C PHE A 136 -10.50 20.39 9.27
N ALA A 137 -10.63 19.21 9.87
CA ALA A 137 -11.58 18.96 10.96
C ALA A 137 -11.31 19.89 12.16
N GLY A 138 -10.04 20.02 12.58
CA GLY A 138 -9.64 20.95 13.64
C GLY A 138 -9.97 22.42 13.30
N ARG A 139 -9.72 22.87 12.06
CA ARG A 139 -10.07 24.23 11.62
C ARG A 139 -11.58 24.49 11.62
N ARG A 140 -12.40 23.52 11.22
CA ARG A 140 -13.87 23.62 11.28
C ARG A 140 -14.35 23.75 12.72
N ALA A 141 -13.78 22.99 13.65
CA ALA A 141 -14.12 23.07 15.06
C ALA A 141 -13.81 24.46 15.65
N VAL A 142 -12.64 25.04 15.35
CA VAL A 142 -12.26 26.38 15.82
C VAL A 142 -13.17 27.47 15.24
N ALA A 143 -13.52 27.39 13.95
CA ALA A 143 -14.42 28.35 13.31
C ALA A 143 -15.84 28.36 13.92
N VAL A 144 -16.32 27.21 14.40
CA VAL A 144 -17.61 27.11 15.12
C VAL A 144 -17.52 27.78 16.50
N VAL A 145 -16.40 27.61 17.22
CA VAL A 145 -16.19 28.21 18.55
C VAL A 145 -16.10 29.74 18.49
N ASP A 146 -15.47 30.30 17.46
CA ASP A 146 -15.28 31.75 17.28
C ASP A 146 -16.55 32.45 16.75
N GLY A 147 -17.53 31.69 16.24
CA GLY A 147 -18.73 32.16 15.54
C GLY A 147 -19.97 32.50 16.39
N ARG A 148 -19.90 32.40 17.74
CA ARG A 148 -20.94 32.63 18.78
C ARG A 148 -21.51 31.35 19.42
N ARG A 149 -21.48 31.35 20.76
CA ARG A 149 -22.10 30.43 21.73
C ARG A 149 -21.71 28.96 21.56
N ALA A 150 -20.89 28.50 22.49
CA ALA A 150 -20.63 27.10 22.78
C ALA A 150 -21.97 26.34 22.96
N GLU A 151 -22.49 25.77 21.89
CA GLU A 151 -23.31 24.57 22.01
C GLU A 151 -22.37 23.37 21.96
N VAL A 152 -22.53 22.54 22.98
CA VAL A 152 -21.70 21.40 23.29
C VAL A 152 -21.74 20.41 22.12
N VAL A 153 -20.67 20.39 21.32
CA VAL A 153 -20.42 19.27 20.41
C VAL A 153 -19.83 18.16 21.27
N PHE A 154 -20.71 17.31 21.80
CA PHE A 154 -20.34 16.10 22.54
C PHE A 154 -19.48 15.15 21.67
N PRO A 155 -18.57 14.38 22.29
CA PRO A 155 -17.52 13.60 21.62
C PRO A 155 -18.00 12.38 20.82
#